data_AF-A0A9D1ST58-F1
#
_entry.id   AF-A0A9D1ST58-F1
#
_cell.length_a   1.000
_cell.length_b   1.000
_cell.length_c   1.000
_cell.angle_alpha   90.00
_cell.angle_beta   90.00
_cell.angle_gamma   90.00
#
_symmetry.space_group_name_H-M   'P 1'
#
loop_
_entity.id
_entity.type
_entity.pdbx_description
1 polymer ?
#
loop_
_entity_poly.entity_id
_entity_poly.type
_entity_poly.pdbx_seq_one_letter_code
_entity_poly.pdbx_strand_id
1 'polypeptide(L)' 'MKRLPFDKAQIECICEEFPTPFHIYDAQGIRENVRRLRRAFAWNPGFREYFAVKAL' A
#
# COMPACT_ATOMS: atom_id res chain seq x y z
N MET A 1 15.33 -3.23 4.14
CA MET A 1 14.86 -2.30 3.08
C MET A 1 13.49 -2.76 2.58
N LYS A 2 12.54 -1.84 2.42
CA LYS A 2 11.23 -2.14 1.83
C LYS A 2 11.42 -2.31 0.32
N ARG A 3 11.00 -3.44 -0.24
CA ARG A 3 11.03 -3.65 -1.69
C ARG A 3 9.95 -2.77 -2.31
N LEU A 4 10.33 -1.89 -3.23
CA LEU A 4 9.39 -1.09 -4.00
C LEU A 4 8.77 -1.97 -5.09
N PRO A 5 7.47 -1.81 -5.39
CA PRO A 5 6.78 -2.60 -6.42
C PRO A 5 7.08 -2.11 -7.85
N PHE A 6 7.94 -1.11 -8.00
CA PHE A 6 8.33 -0.50 -9.27
C PHE A 6 9.84 -0.30 -9.33
N ASP A 7 10.37 -0.27 -10.55
CA ASP A 7 11.76 0.08 -10.83
C ASP A 7 11.92 1.57 -11.22
N LYS A 8 13.16 1.99 -11.46
CA LYS A 8 13.47 3.37 -11.82
C LYS A 8 12.88 3.76 -13.19
N ALA A 9 12.94 2.87 -14.17
CA ALA A 9 12.50 3.15 -15.53
C ALA A 9 10.98 3.39 -15.58
N GLN A 10 10.21 2.62 -14.83
CA GLN A 10 8.76 2.83 -14.69
C GLN A 10 8.42 4.21 -14.12
N ILE A 11 9.17 4.68 -13.12
CA ILE A 11 8.96 6.01 -12.54
C ILE A 11 9.31 7.12 -13.54
N GLU A 12 10.38 6.96 -14.33
CA GLU A 12 10.75 7.92 -15.37
C GLU A 12 9.64 8.06 -16.42
N CYS A 13 9.07 6.95 -16.91
CA CYS A 13 7.93 6.99 -17.83
C CYS A 13 6.69 7.67 -17.23
N ILE A 14 6.38 7.40 -15.95
CA ILE A 14 5.24 8.03 -15.27
C ILE A 14 5.45 9.54 -15.13
N CYS A 15 6.68 10.01 -14.86
CA CYS A 15 6.98 11.44 -14.77
C CYS A 15 6.86 12.17 -16.12
N GLU A 16 7.10 11.48 -17.23
CA GLU A 16 6.89 12.02 -18.58
C GLU A 16 5.40 12.18 -18.90
N GLU A 17 4.58 11.20 -18.51
CA GLU A 17 3.13 11.22 -18.73
C GLU A 17 2.39 12.14 -17.73
N PHE A 18 2.81 12.14 -16.46
CA PHE A 18 2.22 12.89 -15.36
C PHE A 18 3.27 13.78 -14.68
N PRO A 19 3.24 15.11 -14.89
CA PRO A 19 4.19 16.03 -14.27
C PRO A 19 4.10 16.00 -12.73
N THR A 20 5.25 16.12 -12.08
CA THR A 20 5.35 16.15 -10.61
C THR A 20 4.76 17.44 -9.99
N PRO A 21 4.30 17.42 -8.72
CA PRO A 21 4.36 16.30 -7.78
C PRO A 21 3.10 15.43 -7.80
N PHE A 22 3.29 14.13 -7.56
CA PHE A 22 2.22 13.16 -7.37
C PHE A 22 2.61 12.10 -6.32
N HIS A 23 1.62 11.36 -5.84
CA HIS A 23 1.82 10.19 -4.97
C HIS A 23 1.39 8.93 -5.71
N ILE A 24 2.18 7.85 -5.61
CA ILE A 24 1.82 6.53 -6.12
C ILE A 24 1.47 5.60 -4.95
N TYR A 25 0.29 5.00 -5.01
CA TYR A 25 -0.16 4.01 -4.05
C TYR A 25 -0.15 2.61 -4.68
N ASP A 26 0.47 1.66 -3.98
CA ASP A 26 0.42 0.24 -4.34
C ASP A 26 -0.81 -0.43 -3.71
N ALA A 27 -1.88 -0.55 -4.51
CA ALA A 27 -3.11 -1.20 -4.08
C ALA A 27 -2.93 -2.68 -3.72
N GLN A 28 -1.97 -3.39 -4.34
CA GLN A 28 -1.71 -4.79 -4.02
C GLN A 28 -1.06 -4.90 -2.63
N GLY A 29 0.01 -4.14 -2.39
CA GLY A 29 0.70 -4.11 -1.10
C GLY A 29 -0.22 -3.68 0.05
N ILE A 30 -1.12 -2.72 -0.18
CA ILE A 30 -2.13 -2.31 0.82
C ILE A 30 -3.06 -3.50 1.16
N ARG A 31 -3.61 -4.20 0.16
CA ARG A 31 -4.50 -5.36 0.37
C ARG A 31 -3.79 -6.52 1.06
N GLU A 32 -2.53 -6.79 0.71
CA GLU A 32 -1.73 -7.84 1.33
C GLU A 32 -1.43 -7.54 2.80
N ASN A 33 -1.17 -6.28 3.14
CA ASN A 33 -0.99 -5.84 4.52
C ASN A 33 -2.26 -6.08 5.35
N VAL A 34 -3.44 -5.72 4.82
CA VAL A 34 -4.73 -5.98 5.48
C VAL A 34 -4.95 -7.48 5.69
N ARG A 35 -4.70 -8.31 4.67
CA ARG A 35 -4.80 -9.78 4.79
C ARG A 35 -3.85 -10.34 5.85
N ARG A 36 -2.61 -9.83 5.91
CA ARG A 36 -1.63 -10.24 6.91
C ARG A 36 -2.08 -9.86 8.32
N LEU A 37 -2.61 -8.65 8.51
CA LEU A 37 -3.14 -8.20 9.79
C LEU A 37 -4.31 -9.07 10.25
N ARG A 38 -5.30 -9.31 9.38
CA ARG A 38 -6.45 -10.18 9.70
C ARG A 38 -6.01 -11.59 10.12
N ARG A 39 -5.02 -12.18 9.45
CA ARG A 39 -4.47 -13.50 9.83
C ARG A 39 -3.80 -13.45 11.21
N ALA A 40 -3.04 -12.40 11.51
CA ALA A 40 -2.35 -12.26 12.79
C ALA A 40 -3.31 -12.17 13.99
N PHE A 41 -4.53 -11.65 13.78
CA PHE A 41 -5.56 -11.51 14.81
C PHE A 41 -6.70 -12.53 14.69
N ALA A 42 -6.57 -13.55 13.85
CA ALA A 42 -7.62 -14.55 13.61
C ALA A 42 -7.99 -15.36 14.86
N TRP A 43 -7.13 -15.37 15.88
CA TRP A 43 -7.37 -16.01 17.17
C TRP A 43 -8.41 -15.26 18.04
N ASN A 44 -8.74 -14.01 17.71
CA ASN A 44 -9.72 -13.20 18.45
C ASN A 44 -10.99 -12.98 17.60
N PRO A 45 -12.09 -13.71 17.87
CA PRO A 45 -13.34 -13.61 17.10
C PRO A 45 -14.00 -12.23 17.15
N GLY A 46 -13.73 -11.43 18.19
CA GLY A 46 -14.26 -10.08 18.34
C GLY A 46 -13.38 -8.99 17.70
N PHE A 47 -12.22 -9.36 17.15
CA PHE A 47 -11.31 -8.38 16.56
C PHE A 47 -11.90 -7.80 15.27
N ARG A 48 -12.01 -6.47 15.23
CA ARG A 48 -12.39 -5.72 14.05
C ARG A 48 -11.36 -4.64 13.76
N GLU A 49 -10.70 -4.76 12.62
CA GLU A 49 -9.81 -3.74 12.11
C GLU A 49 -10.62 -2.57 11.52
N TYR A 50 -10.27 -1.35 11.94
CA TYR A 50 -10.73 -0.11 11.31
C TYR A 50 -9.52 0.62 10.73
N PHE A 51 -9.62 1.02 9.46
CA PHE A 51 -8.57 1.79 8.83
C PHE A 51 -8.61 3.24 9.35
N ALA A 52 -7.49 3.73 9.87
CA ALA A 52 -7.34 5.11 10.31
C ALA A 52 -7.17 6.03 9.09
N VAL A 53 -8.29 6.50 8.52
CA VAL A 53 -8.34 7.30 7.28
C VAL A 53 -7.50 8.59 7.30
N LYS A 54 -7.10 9.07 8.48
CA LYS A 54 -6.23 10.26 8.64
C LYS A 54 -4.74 10.00 8.32
N ALA A 55 -4.38 8.76 8.02
CA ALA A 55 -3.01 8.39 7.64
C ALA A 55 -2.72 8.55 6.14
N LEU A 56 -3.71 9.01 5.35
CA LEU A 56 -3.60 9.34 3.93
C LEU A 56 -3.28 10.82 3.71
#